data_AF-A0A1E5LEM2-F1
#
_entry.id   AF-A0A1E5LEM2-F1
#
_cell.length_a   1.000
_cell.length_b   1.000
_cell.length_c   1.000
_cell.angle_alpha   90.00
_cell.angle_beta   90.00
_cell.angle_gamma   90.00
#
_symmetry.space_group_name_H-M   'P 1'
#
loop_
_entity.id
_entity.type
_entity.pdbx_description
1 polymer ?
#
loop_
_entity_poly.entity_id
_entity_poly.type
_entity_poly.pdbx_seq_one_letter_code
_entity_poly.pdbx_strand_id
1 'polypeptide(L)'
;MSKYKCLPDLQRECIDATKVFDYVLTSKQQCFENVAFLFSEMVNGNMIDVDSCQIASTSTCIEISDPNNRPTVTVELPDGTVELEVVTLQKTVNLFVEAEIIAPNGAITSSTATATVVFCPEEVVMCAPTGTLIDCMITDTSRCVVGSLTPVGLEFPNVATGNVHVLACQSIQSNALVKLEILAKICDTRSIIPVPEVCEVNPIPQQCPSVFPSDQ
;
A
#
# COMPACT_ATOMS: atom_id res chain seq x y z
N MET A 1 41.29 27.17 5.78
CA MET A 1 42.03 25.93 5.49
C MET A 1 41.12 24.75 5.77
N SER A 2 40.57 24.17 4.71
CA SER A 2 39.53 23.14 4.76
C SER A 2 40.15 21.78 5.09
N LYS A 3 39.76 21.18 6.23
CA LYS A 3 40.22 19.84 6.68
C LYS A 3 39.49 18.72 5.95
N TYR A 4 39.47 18.71 4.62
CA TYR A 4 39.18 17.48 3.88
C TYR A 4 40.49 16.73 3.72
N LYS A 5 40.72 15.73 4.58
CA LYS A 5 41.73 14.69 4.30
C LYS A 5 41.41 14.16 2.90
N CYS A 6 42.35 14.28 1.96
CA CYS A 6 42.30 13.54 0.70
C CYS A 6 42.06 12.07 1.03
N LEU A 7 40.90 11.53 0.66
CA LEU A 7 40.60 10.10 0.70
C LEU A 7 41.24 9.51 -0.56
N PRO A 8 42.45 8.92 -0.49
CA PRO A 8 43.27 8.63 -1.66
C PRO A 8 42.81 7.41 -2.45
N ASP A 9 41.85 6.65 -1.91
CA ASP A 9 41.39 5.38 -2.45
C ASP A 9 40.00 5.45 -3.13
N LEU A 10 39.38 6.63 -3.19
CA LEU A 10 38.06 6.80 -3.81
C LEU A 10 38.18 7.19 -5.28
N GLN A 11 37.46 6.48 -6.14
CA GLN A 11 37.35 6.74 -7.56
C GLN A 11 35.91 7.13 -7.92
N ARG A 12 35.74 7.80 -9.08
CA ARG A 12 34.43 8.15 -9.62
C ARG A 12 33.80 6.90 -10.23
N GLU A 13 32.68 6.49 -9.66
CA GLU A 13 31.93 5.33 -10.10
C GLU A 13 30.52 5.73 -10.49
N CYS A 14 30.01 5.11 -11.56
CA CYS A 14 28.65 5.31 -12.02
C CYS A 14 27.78 4.14 -11.55
N ILE A 15 26.80 4.41 -10.70
CA ILE A 15 25.86 3.40 -10.20
C ILE A 15 24.45 3.67 -10.73
N ASP A 16 23.69 2.59 -10.89
CA ASP A 16 22.26 2.68 -11.11
C ASP A 16 21.55 2.82 -9.75
N ALA A 17 20.66 3.79 -9.64
CA ALA A 17 19.86 4.03 -8.45
C ALA A 17 18.45 4.46 -8.82
N THR A 18 17.47 4.13 -7.96
CA THR A 18 16.11 4.65 -8.09
C THR A 18 16.04 6.00 -7.38
N LYS A 19 15.78 7.07 -8.13
CA LYS A 19 15.55 8.40 -7.57
C LYS A 19 14.05 8.61 -7.37
N VAL A 20 13.66 9.02 -6.17
CA VAL A 20 12.32 9.56 -5.88
C VAL A 20 12.34 11.06 -6.16
N PHE A 21 11.44 11.54 -7.02
CA PHE A 21 11.32 12.94 -7.41
C PHE A 21 10.34 13.70 -6.51
N ASP A 22 9.27 13.02 -6.12
CA ASP A 22 8.27 13.55 -5.19
C ASP A 22 7.63 12.43 -4.38
N TYR A 23 7.09 12.81 -3.22
CA TYR A 23 6.40 11.92 -2.32
C TYR A 23 5.22 12.63 -1.65
N VAL A 24 4.02 12.12 -1.90
CA VAL A 24 2.77 12.68 -1.37
C VAL A 24 2.07 11.63 -0.52
N LEU A 25 1.82 11.97 0.74
CA LEU A 25 0.90 11.27 1.63
C LEU A 25 -0.41 12.04 1.67
N THR A 26 -1.50 11.40 1.27
CA THR A 26 -2.82 12.04 1.26
C THR A 26 -3.92 11.01 1.53
N SER A 27 -5.16 11.46 1.67
CA SER A 27 -6.31 10.59 1.86
C SER A 27 -7.49 11.04 1.02
N LYS A 28 -8.27 10.06 0.54
CA LYS A 28 -9.51 10.30 -0.20
C LYS A 28 -10.65 9.56 0.47
N GLN A 29 -11.72 10.28 0.75
CA GLN A 29 -12.97 9.69 1.25
C GLN A 29 -14.03 9.68 0.16
N GLN A 30 -14.80 8.60 0.09
CA GLN A 30 -15.95 8.48 -0.81
C GLN A 30 -17.02 7.57 -0.20
N CYS A 31 -18.29 8.00 -0.33
CA CYS A 31 -19.44 7.16 -0.06
C CYS A 31 -19.83 6.42 -1.35
N PHE A 32 -20.09 5.13 -1.23
CA PHE A 32 -20.63 4.31 -2.31
C PHE A 32 -22.03 3.86 -1.91
N GLU A 33 -22.98 4.03 -2.82
CA GLU A 33 -24.36 3.62 -2.62
C GLU A 33 -24.65 2.31 -3.34
N ASN A 34 -25.56 1.51 -2.78
CA ASN A 34 -26.04 0.26 -3.39
C ASN A 34 -24.91 -0.72 -3.75
N VAL A 35 -23.85 -0.77 -2.95
CA VAL A 35 -22.74 -1.71 -3.15
C VAL A 35 -23.23 -3.12 -2.87
N ALA A 36 -23.00 -4.03 -3.82
CA ALA A 36 -23.32 -5.44 -3.68
C ALA A 36 -22.22 -6.18 -2.91
N PHE A 37 -22.59 -6.79 -1.80
CA PHE A 37 -21.74 -7.65 -0.99
C PHE A 37 -22.10 -9.10 -1.24
N LEU A 38 -21.10 -9.90 -1.59
CA LEU A 38 -21.23 -11.34 -1.80
C LEU A 38 -20.83 -12.08 -0.53
N PHE A 39 -21.80 -12.69 0.14
CA PHE A 39 -21.61 -13.46 1.37
C PHE A 39 -21.22 -14.91 1.06
N SER A 40 -20.47 -15.52 1.98
CA SER A 40 -20.16 -16.95 1.95
C SER A 40 -21.37 -17.84 2.24
N GLU A 41 -22.37 -17.30 2.95
CA GLU A 41 -23.59 -17.98 3.35
C GLU A 41 -24.84 -17.31 2.73
N MET A 42 -25.98 -18.00 2.79
CA MET A 42 -27.26 -17.41 2.38
C MET A 42 -27.73 -16.39 3.43
N VAL A 43 -28.00 -15.16 2.98
CA VAL A 43 -28.45 -14.04 3.81
C VAL A 43 -29.93 -13.70 3.63
N ASN A 44 -30.60 -14.31 2.64
CA ASN A 44 -31.98 -13.97 2.34
C ASN A 44 -32.93 -14.32 3.50
N GLY A 45 -33.81 -13.36 3.85
CA GLY A 45 -34.75 -13.49 4.96
C GLY A 45 -34.11 -13.35 6.35
N ASN A 46 -32.80 -13.13 6.44
CA ASN A 46 -32.08 -12.94 7.68
C ASN A 46 -31.73 -11.47 7.90
N MET A 47 -31.56 -11.07 9.16
CA MET A 47 -30.93 -9.80 9.49
C MET A 47 -29.41 -9.95 9.40
N ILE A 48 -28.73 -8.89 8.99
CA ILE A 48 -27.27 -8.85 8.87
C ILE A 48 -26.77 -7.78 9.83
N ASP A 49 -25.97 -8.17 10.81
CA ASP A 49 -25.22 -7.26 11.67
C ASP A 49 -23.76 -7.26 11.25
N VAL A 50 -23.19 -6.08 11.00
CA VAL A 50 -21.82 -5.97 10.47
C VAL A 50 -20.86 -5.73 11.62
N ASP A 51 -19.96 -6.69 11.85
CA ASP A 51 -18.98 -6.62 12.93
C ASP A 51 -17.78 -5.76 12.54
N SER A 52 -17.23 -6.01 11.35
CA SER A 52 -15.99 -5.38 10.92
C SER A 52 -15.95 -5.18 9.40
N CYS A 53 -15.24 -4.14 8.98
CA CYS A 53 -14.92 -3.89 7.57
C CYS A 53 -13.43 -3.61 7.44
N GLN A 54 -12.80 -4.34 6.52
CA GLN A 54 -11.38 -4.24 6.23
C GLN A 54 -11.16 -4.01 4.73
N ILE A 55 -10.11 -3.26 4.41
CA ILE A 55 -9.66 -3.08 3.03
C ILE A 55 -8.63 -4.16 2.73
N ALA A 56 -8.90 -4.98 1.72
CA ALA A 56 -8.01 -6.07 1.34
C ALA A 56 -6.72 -5.54 0.70
N SER A 57 -5.62 -6.24 0.94
CA SER A 57 -4.30 -5.93 0.35
C SER A 57 -4.24 -6.08 -1.17
N THR A 58 -5.26 -6.70 -1.77
CA THR A 58 -5.45 -6.80 -3.23
C THR A 58 -6.03 -5.53 -3.86
N SER A 59 -6.35 -4.51 -3.05
CA SER A 59 -6.78 -3.20 -3.54
C SER A 59 -5.65 -2.53 -4.32
N THR A 60 -6.00 -1.80 -5.37
CA THR A 60 -5.02 -1.19 -6.28
C THR A 60 -5.20 0.31 -6.36
N CYS A 61 -4.09 1.01 -6.59
CA CYS A 61 -4.06 2.40 -7.00
C CYS A 61 -3.11 2.52 -8.18
N ILE A 62 -3.60 2.99 -9.32
CA ILE A 62 -2.83 3.04 -10.56
C ILE A 62 -2.92 4.42 -11.21
N GLU A 63 -1.84 4.83 -11.85
CA GLU A 63 -1.88 5.94 -12.78
C GLU A 63 -2.69 5.56 -14.03
N ILE A 64 -3.61 6.44 -14.42
CA ILE A 64 -4.41 6.32 -15.65
C ILE A 64 -4.13 7.46 -16.65
N SER A 65 -3.35 8.48 -16.26
CA SER A 65 -2.80 9.49 -17.17
C SER A 65 -1.70 8.92 -18.07
N ASP A 66 -1.41 9.56 -19.20
CA ASP A 66 -0.29 9.19 -20.07
C ASP A 66 1.05 9.61 -19.40
N PRO A 67 1.93 8.65 -19.03
CA PRO A 67 3.20 8.97 -18.38
C PRO A 67 4.16 9.81 -19.23
N ASN A 68 3.94 9.90 -20.55
CA ASN A 68 4.78 10.67 -21.46
C ASN A 68 4.20 12.05 -21.79
N ASN A 69 2.96 12.33 -21.36
CA ASN A 69 2.27 13.58 -21.69
C ASN A 69 1.29 13.97 -20.58
N ARG A 70 1.81 14.08 -19.36
CA ARG A 70 1.02 14.57 -18.21
C ARG A 70 0.75 16.06 -18.36
N PRO A 71 -0.46 16.56 -18.04
CA PRO A 71 -0.72 17.99 -18.01
C PRO A 71 0.21 18.71 -17.03
N THR A 72 0.80 19.83 -17.44
CA THR A 72 1.65 20.64 -16.57
C THR A 72 0.86 21.79 -15.95
N VAL A 73 1.18 22.13 -14.71
CA VAL A 73 0.63 23.27 -13.97
C VAL A 73 1.77 24.07 -13.38
N THR A 74 1.77 25.38 -13.61
CA THR A 74 2.72 26.30 -12.97
C THR A 74 2.19 26.72 -11.61
N VAL A 75 2.96 26.49 -10.57
CA VAL A 75 2.65 26.88 -9.19
C VAL A 75 3.60 27.98 -8.75
N GLU A 76 3.05 29.06 -8.21
CA GLU A 76 3.83 30.14 -7.59
C GLU A 76 4.19 29.77 -6.14
N LEU A 77 5.48 29.68 -5.86
CA LEU A 77 6.05 29.54 -4.52
C LEU A 77 6.69 30.88 -4.11
N PRO A 78 6.91 31.12 -2.80
CA PRO A 78 7.54 32.35 -2.31
C PRO A 78 8.89 32.66 -2.96
N ASP A 79 9.62 31.62 -3.39
CA ASP A 79 10.96 31.72 -3.96
C ASP A 79 10.99 31.64 -5.50
N GLY A 80 9.84 31.55 -6.16
CA GLY A 80 9.72 31.50 -7.62
C GLY A 80 8.60 30.58 -8.13
N THR A 81 8.50 30.44 -9.45
CA THR A 81 7.53 29.56 -10.12
C THR A 81 8.13 28.18 -10.36
N VAL A 82 7.37 27.13 -10.07
CA VAL A 82 7.74 25.73 -10.36
C VAL A 82 6.69 25.11 -11.27
N GLU A 83 7.12 24.34 -12.26
CA GLU A 83 6.24 23.52 -13.09
C GLU A 83 6.10 22.13 -12.46
N LEU A 84 4.86 21.74 -12.19
CA LEU A 84 4.48 20.43 -11.67
C LEU A 84 3.60 19.71 -12.68
N GLU A 85 3.48 18.39 -12.55
CA GLU A 85 2.65 17.57 -13.44
C GLU A 85 1.41 17.07 -12.69
N VAL A 86 0.29 16.99 -13.40
CA VAL A 86 -0.97 16.44 -12.92
C VAL A 86 -1.00 14.95 -13.24
N VAL A 87 -1.04 14.14 -12.19
CA VAL A 87 -1.17 12.68 -12.27
C VAL A 87 -2.61 12.31 -11.98
N THR A 88 -3.26 11.57 -12.88
CA THR A 88 -4.60 11.05 -12.65
C THR A 88 -4.53 9.61 -12.14
N LEU A 89 -5.08 9.36 -10.95
CA LEU A 89 -5.05 8.08 -10.27
C LEU A 89 -6.45 7.45 -10.22
N GLN A 90 -6.52 6.14 -10.45
CA GLN A 90 -7.72 5.33 -10.22
C GLN A 90 -7.47 4.32 -9.11
N LYS A 91 -8.43 4.20 -8.19
CA LYS A 91 -8.37 3.25 -7.08
C LYS A 91 -9.48 2.24 -7.18
N THR A 92 -9.12 0.97 -7.06
CA THR A 92 -10.06 -0.13 -6.91
C THR A 92 -9.86 -0.71 -5.52
N VAL A 93 -10.85 -0.52 -4.66
CA VAL A 93 -10.81 -0.98 -3.26
C VAL A 93 -11.63 -2.24 -3.13
N ASN A 94 -10.97 -3.32 -2.70
CA ASN A 94 -11.60 -4.56 -2.34
C ASN A 94 -11.88 -4.56 -0.84
N LEU A 95 -13.13 -4.82 -0.48
CA LEU A 95 -13.63 -4.81 0.89
C LEU A 95 -13.82 -6.26 1.35
N PHE A 96 -13.42 -6.52 2.59
CA PHE A 96 -13.69 -7.75 3.31
C PHE A 96 -14.50 -7.39 4.56
N VAL A 97 -15.65 -8.04 4.73
CA VAL A 97 -16.60 -7.76 5.80
C VAL A 97 -16.82 -9.02 6.62
N GLU A 98 -16.75 -8.89 7.94
CA GLU A 98 -17.20 -9.90 8.88
C GLU A 98 -18.54 -9.45 9.45
N ALA A 99 -19.49 -10.38 9.51
CA ALA A 99 -20.85 -10.10 9.91
C ALA A 99 -21.53 -11.31 10.56
N GLU A 100 -22.50 -11.03 11.41
CA GLU A 100 -23.43 -12.00 11.96
C GLU A 100 -24.73 -12.05 11.15
N ILE A 101 -25.08 -13.24 10.69
CA ILE A 101 -26.37 -13.52 10.07
C ILE A 101 -27.33 -14.00 11.16
N ILE A 102 -28.39 -13.24 11.40
CA ILE A 102 -29.40 -13.52 12.42
C ILE A 102 -30.67 -14.01 11.74
N ALA A 103 -30.95 -15.30 11.88
CA ALA A 103 -32.14 -15.93 11.31
C ALA A 103 -33.42 -15.54 12.07
N PRO A 104 -34.62 -15.65 11.46
CA PRO A 104 -35.89 -15.32 12.10
C PRO A 104 -36.19 -16.09 13.39
N ASN A 105 -35.58 -17.26 13.58
CA ASN A 105 -35.69 -18.07 14.79
C ASN A 105 -34.69 -17.67 15.89
N GLY A 106 -33.89 -16.62 15.67
CA GLY A 106 -32.87 -16.12 16.59
C GLY A 106 -31.52 -16.85 16.52
N ALA A 107 -31.33 -17.81 15.59
CA ALA A 107 -30.03 -18.44 15.40
C ALA A 107 -29.03 -17.46 14.76
N ILE A 108 -27.82 -17.40 15.29
CA ILE A 108 -26.74 -16.52 14.83
C ILE A 108 -25.68 -17.36 14.12
N THR A 109 -25.22 -16.92 12.95
CA THR A 109 -24.15 -17.55 12.19
C THR A 109 -23.16 -16.51 11.71
N SER A 110 -21.88 -16.65 12.07
CA SER A 110 -20.83 -15.79 11.54
C SER A 110 -20.62 -16.06 10.06
N SER A 111 -20.50 -15.01 9.27
CA SER A 111 -20.28 -15.06 7.83
C SER A 111 -19.28 -13.99 7.40
N THR A 112 -18.76 -14.16 6.19
CA THR A 112 -17.86 -13.19 5.59
C THR A 112 -18.41 -12.78 4.24
N ALA A 113 -18.17 -11.52 3.87
CA ALA A 113 -18.59 -10.98 2.60
C ALA A 113 -17.47 -10.19 1.93
N THR A 114 -17.53 -10.14 0.61
CA THR A 114 -16.62 -9.34 -0.20
C THR A 114 -17.38 -8.38 -1.10
N ALA A 115 -16.80 -7.21 -1.34
CA ALA A 115 -17.30 -6.24 -2.30
C ALA A 115 -16.13 -5.50 -2.95
N THR A 116 -16.35 -4.92 -4.12
CA THR A 116 -15.36 -4.09 -4.80
C THR A 116 -16.00 -2.74 -5.13
N VAL A 117 -15.29 -1.66 -4.81
CA VAL A 117 -15.70 -0.29 -5.14
C VAL A 117 -14.58 0.42 -5.90
N VAL A 118 -14.95 1.28 -6.84
CA VAL A 118 -13.99 2.05 -7.66
C VAL A 118 -14.18 3.53 -7.36
N PHE A 119 -13.16 4.17 -6.83
CA PHE A 119 -13.20 5.61 -6.57
C PHE A 119 -13.31 6.39 -7.88
N CYS A 120 -13.92 7.57 -7.81
CA CYS A 120 -13.81 8.52 -8.91
C CYS A 120 -12.31 8.86 -9.15
N PRO A 121 -11.88 9.04 -10.41
CA PRO A 121 -10.53 9.46 -10.71
C PRO A 121 -10.12 10.68 -9.88
N GLU A 122 -8.91 10.63 -9.33
CA GLU A 122 -8.34 11.69 -8.51
C GLU A 122 -7.13 12.28 -9.21
N GLU A 123 -7.03 13.61 -9.22
CA GLU A 123 -5.86 14.31 -9.72
C GLU A 123 -4.96 14.73 -8.56
N VAL A 124 -3.67 14.46 -8.70
CA VAL A 124 -2.62 14.84 -7.74
C VAL A 124 -1.55 15.60 -8.51
N VAL A 125 -1.18 16.78 -7.99
CA VAL A 125 -0.12 17.62 -8.55
C VAL A 125 1.19 17.27 -7.85
N MET A 126 2.21 16.88 -8.62
CA MET A 126 3.51 16.47 -8.07
C MET A 126 4.67 16.65 -9.06
N CYS A 127 5.91 16.64 -8.55
CA CYS A 127 7.12 16.60 -9.39
C CYS A 127 7.27 15.20 -10.02
N ALA A 128 6.67 15.00 -11.19
CA ALA A 128 6.67 13.71 -11.88
C ALA A 128 7.15 13.79 -13.35
N PRO A 129 8.36 14.29 -13.64
CA PRO A 129 8.80 14.54 -15.02
C PRO A 129 8.68 13.33 -15.95
N THR A 130 8.62 13.57 -17.26
CA THR A 130 8.64 12.53 -18.29
C THR A 130 9.74 11.49 -18.04
N GLY A 131 9.39 10.20 -18.15
CA GLY A 131 10.30 9.08 -17.85
C GLY A 131 10.25 8.62 -16.40
N THR A 132 9.42 9.24 -15.55
CA THR A 132 9.11 8.73 -14.21
C THR A 132 7.89 7.81 -14.21
N LEU A 133 7.92 6.85 -13.30
CA LEU A 133 6.81 5.98 -12.93
C LEU A 133 6.15 6.50 -11.66
N ILE A 134 4.85 6.32 -11.57
CA ILE A 134 4.08 6.60 -10.35
C ILE A 134 3.81 5.31 -9.61
N ASP A 135 4.30 5.23 -8.37
CA ASP A 135 3.99 4.17 -7.43
C ASP A 135 2.93 4.69 -6.45
N CYS A 136 1.73 4.13 -6.51
CA CYS A 136 0.63 4.48 -5.62
C CYS A 136 0.20 3.28 -4.79
N MET A 137 0.30 3.40 -3.48
CA MET A 137 -0.06 2.36 -2.52
C MET A 137 -1.19 2.84 -1.61
N ILE A 138 -2.22 2.01 -1.44
CA ILE A 138 -3.22 2.18 -0.38
C ILE A 138 -2.62 1.66 0.92
N THR A 139 -2.52 2.52 1.91
CA THR A 139 -1.88 2.22 3.19
C THR A 139 -2.81 1.46 4.14
N ASP A 140 -2.20 0.79 5.12
CA ASP A 140 -2.87 0.09 6.21
C ASP A 140 -3.66 1.02 7.16
N THR A 141 -3.47 2.33 7.08
CA THR A 141 -4.25 3.33 7.82
C THR A 141 -5.63 3.62 7.20
N SER A 142 -5.91 3.05 6.03
CA SER A 142 -7.20 3.17 5.35
C SER A 142 -8.31 2.45 6.12
N ARG A 143 -9.54 2.96 6.06
CA ARG A 143 -10.69 2.45 6.84
C ARG A 143 -11.93 2.36 5.97
N CYS A 144 -12.83 1.45 6.32
CA CYS A 144 -14.16 1.39 5.74
C CYS A 144 -15.22 1.21 6.83
N VAL A 145 -16.41 1.74 6.57
CA VAL A 145 -17.58 1.62 7.43
C VAL A 145 -18.75 1.25 6.54
N VAL A 146 -19.37 0.11 6.82
CA VAL A 146 -20.54 -0.38 6.09
C VAL A 146 -21.78 0.00 6.90
N GLY A 147 -22.78 0.56 6.21
CA GLY A 147 -24.08 0.82 6.81
C GLY A 147 -24.93 -0.46 6.90
N SER A 148 -26.24 -0.30 7.08
CA SER A 148 -27.17 -1.42 7.04
C SER A 148 -27.14 -2.12 5.68
N LEU A 149 -27.05 -3.45 5.69
CA LEU A 149 -27.13 -4.29 4.50
C LEU A 149 -28.55 -4.87 4.35
N THR A 150 -29.04 -4.89 3.11
CA THR A 150 -30.37 -5.43 2.76
C THR A 150 -30.21 -6.58 1.77
N PRO A 151 -30.68 -7.81 2.08
CA PRO A 151 -30.66 -8.91 1.13
C PRO A 151 -31.41 -8.58 -0.17
N VAL A 152 -30.84 -8.95 -1.32
CA VAL A 152 -31.38 -8.59 -2.65
C VAL A 152 -32.60 -9.44 -3.03
N GLY A 153 -32.79 -10.60 -2.40
CA GLY A 153 -33.96 -11.47 -2.55
C GLY A 153 -33.64 -12.89 -3.01
N LEU A 154 -34.66 -13.63 -3.46
CA LEU A 154 -34.57 -15.07 -3.74
C LEU A 154 -33.69 -15.44 -4.95
N GLU A 155 -33.51 -14.53 -5.91
CA GLU A 155 -32.68 -14.77 -7.09
C GLU A 155 -31.18 -14.76 -6.78
N PHE A 156 -30.79 -14.04 -5.72
CA PHE A 156 -29.40 -13.90 -5.27
C PHE A 156 -29.33 -14.10 -3.75
N PRO A 157 -29.49 -15.35 -3.26
CA PRO A 157 -29.71 -15.62 -1.84
C PRO A 157 -28.52 -15.28 -0.94
N ASN A 158 -27.33 -15.10 -1.51
CA ASN A 158 -26.08 -14.75 -0.83
C ASN A 158 -25.62 -13.32 -1.13
N VAL A 159 -26.48 -12.47 -1.68
CA VAL A 159 -26.14 -11.07 -1.99
C VAL A 159 -26.98 -10.12 -1.14
N ALA A 160 -26.30 -9.15 -0.54
CA ALA A 160 -26.94 -8.01 0.11
C ALA A 160 -26.37 -6.70 -0.44
N THR A 161 -27.18 -5.65 -0.46
CA THR A 161 -26.77 -4.32 -0.88
C THR A 161 -26.79 -3.34 0.29
N GLY A 162 -25.88 -2.38 0.27
CA GLY A 162 -25.92 -1.27 1.21
C GLY A 162 -24.92 -0.19 0.86
N ASN A 163 -24.81 0.78 1.75
CA ASN A 163 -23.91 1.91 1.57
C ASN A 163 -22.61 1.64 2.32
N VAL A 164 -21.49 2.03 1.72
CA VAL A 164 -20.17 1.95 2.37
C VAL A 164 -19.45 3.28 2.25
N HIS A 165 -18.92 3.74 3.37
CA HIS A 165 -18.01 4.87 3.44
C HIS A 165 -16.57 4.34 3.49
N VAL A 166 -15.73 4.76 2.55
CA VAL A 166 -14.33 4.34 2.48
C VAL A 166 -13.43 5.55 2.58
N LEU A 167 -12.48 5.51 3.52
CA LEU A 167 -11.35 6.42 3.64
C LEU A 167 -10.09 5.68 3.16
N ALA A 168 -9.63 5.99 1.96
CA ALA A 168 -8.40 5.47 1.39
C ALA A 168 -7.23 6.41 1.69
N CYS A 169 -6.34 6.02 2.60
CA CYS A 169 -5.07 6.70 2.86
C CYS A 169 -4.02 6.17 1.89
N GLN A 170 -3.33 7.04 1.17
CA GLN A 170 -2.45 6.66 0.07
C GLN A 170 -1.06 7.29 0.17
N SER A 171 -0.09 6.52 -0.29
CA SER A 171 1.31 6.88 -0.47
C SER A 171 1.60 6.90 -1.96
N ILE A 172 1.88 8.08 -2.51
CA ILE A 172 2.12 8.29 -3.94
C ILE A 172 3.56 8.77 -4.12
N GLN A 173 4.35 8.06 -4.91
CA GLN A 173 5.73 8.44 -5.20
C GLN A 173 5.95 8.53 -6.71
N SER A 174 6.65 9.57 -7.16
CA SER A 174 7.22 9.59 -8.50
C SER A 174 8.67 9.13 -8.44
N ASN A 175 9.04 8.14 -9.24
CA ASN A 175 10.40 7.61 -9.27
C ASN A 175 10.89 7.27 -10.68
N ALA A 176 12.21 7.28 -10.87
CA ALA A 176 12.84 6.76 -12.08
C ALA A 176 14.22 6.16 -11.77
N LEU A 177 14.65 5.23 -12.64
CA LEU A 177 16.03 4.76 -12.64
C LEU A 177 16.94 5.86 -13.19
N VAL A 178 17.95 6.23 -12.41
CA VAL A 178 18.95 7.24 -12.77
C VAL A 178 20.35 6.67 -12.61
N LYS A 179 21.30 7.30 -13.30
CA LYS A 179 22.73 7.05 -13.11
C LYS A 179 23.30 8.11 -12.19
N LEU A 180 23.88 7.69 -11.09
CA LEU A 180 24.57 8.57 -10.15
C LEU A 180 26.07 8.38 -10.28
N GLU A 181 26.80 9.49 -10.38
CA GLU A 181 28.24 9.50 -10.23
C GLU A 181 28.57 9.71 -8.74
N ILE A 182 29.20 8.72 -8.12
CA ILE A 182 29.59 8.74 -6.71
C ILE A 182 31.09 8.53 -6.55
N LEU A 183 31.63 8.97 -5.41
CA LEU A 183 32.99 8.61 -5.01
C LEU A 183 32.93 7.31 -4.20
N ALA A 184 33.40 6.22 -4.78
CA ALA A 184 33.38 4.89 -4.18
C ALA A 184 34.74 4.22 -4.23
N LYS A 185 34.97 3.25 -3.35
CA LYS A 185 36.13 2.37 -3.40
C LYS A 185 35.76 1.13 -4.19
N ILE A 186 36.62 0.73 -5.13
CA ILE A 186 36.44 -0.51 -5.88
C ILE A 186 36.51 -1.67 -4.88
N CYS A 187 35.45 -2.49 -4.83
CA CYS A 187 35.47 -3.75 -4.11
C CYS A 187 36.18 -4.80 -4.98
N ASP A 188 37.16 -5.50 -4.41
CA ASP A 188 37.67 -6.72 -5.03
C ASP A 188 36.55 -7.76 -5.12
N THR A 189 36.62 -8.64 -6.12
CA THR A 189 35.69 -9.77 -6.21
C THR A 189 35.77 -10.58 -4.92
N ARG A 190 34.64 -10.73 -4.22
CA ARG A 190 34.60 -11.58 -3.02
C ARG A 190 35.03 -13.00 -3.40
N SER A 191 35.89 -13.62 -2.61
CA SER A 191 36.14 -15.05 -2.76
C SER A 191 34.84 -15.84 -2.55
N ILE A 192 34.74 -17.02 -3.16
CA ILE A 192 33.59 -17.89 -2.91
C ILE A 192 33.54 -18.19 -1.41
N ILE A 193 32.44 -17.84 -0.77
CA ILE A 193 32.22 -18.22 0.63
C ILE A 193 31.83 -19.70 0.57
N PRO A 194 32.69 -20.62 1.04
CA PRO A 194 32.34 -22.04 1.06
C PRO A 194 31.11 -22.21 1.95
N VAL A 195 30.05 -22.82 1.40
CA VAL A 195 28.94 -23.29 2.22
C VAL A 195 29.44 -24.55 2.94
N PRO A 196 29.44 -24.58 4.29
CA PRO A 196 29.80 -25.79 5.02
C PRO A 196 28.92 -26.96 4.56
N GLU A 197 29.52 -28.08 4.14
CA GLU A 197 28.77 -29.31 3.78
C GLU A 197 28.03 -29.90 4.99
N VAL A 198 28.50 -29.56 6.18
CA VAL A 198 27.87 -29.87 7.46
C VAL A 198 27.48 -28.54 8.08
N CYS A 199 26.19 -28.32 8.32
CA CYS A 199 25.77 -27.33 9.31
C CYS A 199 26.38 -27.81 10.62
N GLU A 200 27.53 -27.25 11.02
CA GLU A 200 28.01 -27.45 12.38
C GLU A 200 26.85 -27.07 13.28
N VAL A 201 26.30 -28.06 13.99
CA VAL A 201 25.40 -27.82 15.10
C VAL A 201 26.30 -27.08 16.09
N ASN A 202 26.35 -25.76 15.96
CA ASN A 202 27.00 -24.92 16.94
C ASN A 202 26.41 -25.38 18.27
N PRO A 203 27.24 -25.89 19.21
CA PRO A 203 26.71 -26.23 20.51
C PRO A 203 26.00 -24.99 21.01
N ILE A 204 24.75 -25.17 21.46
CA ILE A 204 23.95 -24.10 22.06
C ILE A 204 24.92 -23.26 22.91
N PRO A 205 25.06 -21.95 22.64
CA PRO A 205 26.02 -21.13 23.35
C PRO A 205 25.81 -21.35 24.84
N GLN A 206 26.89 -21.59 25.60
CA GLN A 206 26.80 -21.81 27.04
C GLN A 206 25.91 -20.71 27.62
N GLN A 207 24.84 -21.09 28.33
CA GLN A 207 24.03 -20.11 29.04
C GLN A 207 24.97 -19.26 29.89
N CYS A 208 24.80 -17.95 29.81
CA CYS A 208 25.52 -16.99 30.62
C CYS A 208 24.67 -16.69 31.86
N PRO A 209 24.73 -17.49 32.95
CA PRO A 209 23.89 -17.28 34.13
C PRO A 209 24.16 -15.94 34.85
N SER A 210 25.28 -15.28 34.55
CA SER A 210 25.57 -13.92 35.00
C SER A 210 24.72 -12.85 34.31
N VAL A 211 24.20 -13.12 33.10
CA VAL A 211 23.37 -12.21 32.29
C VAL A 211 21.91 -12.65 32.30
N PHE A 212 21.68 -13.96 32.26
CA PHE A 212 20.36 -14.57 32.32
C PHE A 212 20.33 -15.54 33.51
N PRO A 213 20.08 -15.04 34.73
CA PRO A 213 19.87 -15.90 35.89
C PRO A 213 18.73 -16.88 35.57
N SER A 214 18.96 -18.17 35.77
CA SER A 214 17.87 -19.13 35.81
C SER A 214 17.03 -18.81 37.04
N ASP A 215 15.78 -18.41 36.82
CA ASP A 215 14.82 -18.19 37.91
C ASP A 215 14.77 -19.43 38.81
N GLN A 216 14.73 -19.18 40.12
CA GLN A 216 14.48 -20.19 41.15
C GLN A 216 13.11 -20.86 40.96
#